data_AF-A0A942Q0Q5-F1
#
_entry.id   AF-A0A942Q0Q5-F1
#
_cell.length_a   1.000
_cell.length_b   1.000
_cell.length_c   1.000
_cell.angle_alpha   90.00
_cell.angle_beta   90.00
_cell.angle_gamma   90.00
#
_symmetry.space_group_name_H-M   'P 1'
#
loop_
_entity.id
_entity.type
_entity.pdbx_description
1 polymer ?
#
loop_
_entity_poly.entity_id
_entity_poly.type
_entity_poly.pdbx_seq_one_letter_code
_entity_poly.pdbx_strand_id
1 'polypeptide(L)' 'MNTPAIDINKLAPEERLALIGDLWDSLRTKPEVLHISPAQQKVLDRRLDELDSGDAAVISWDDAKRRLRD' A
#
# COMPACT_ATOMS: atom_id res chain seq x y z
N MET A 1 -6.64 24.89 -10.38
CA MET A 1 -5.19 25.14 -10.36
C MET A 1 -4.54 24.17 -11.32
N ASN A 2 -3.72 24.66 -12.25
CA ASN A 2 -3.06 23.83 -13.25
C ASN A 2 -1.93 23.08 -12.55
N THR A 3 -2.16 21.84 -12.12
CA THR A 3 -1.12 21.02 -11.49
C THR A 3 0.00 20.84 -12.51
N PRO A 4 1.24 21.30 -12.24
CA PRO A 4 2.34 21.05 -13.16
C PRO A 4 2.45 19.54 -13.37
N ALA A 5 2.41 19.09 -14.62
CA ALA A 5 2.52 17.68 -14.94
C ALA A 5 3.92 17.21 -14.55
N ILE A 6 4.02 16.39 -13.50
CA ILE A 6 5.27 15.72 -13.14
C ILE A 6 5.56 14.68 -14.22
N ASP A 7 6.67 14.85 -14.93
CA ASP A 7 7.16 13.86 -15.89
C ASP A 7 7.93 12.77 -15.14
N ILE A 8 7.21 11.74 -14.70
CA ILE A 8 7.75 10.61 -13.90
C ILE A 8 8.91 9.90 -14.63
N ASN A 9 8.95 9.97 -15.97
CA ASN A 9 10.00 9.34 -16.77
C ASN A 9 11.35 10.07 -16.69
N LYS A 10 11.37 11.32 -16.25
CA LYS A 10 12.60 12.11 -16.05
C LYS A 10 13.21 11.98 -14.66
N LEU A 11 12.49 11.37 -13.72
CA LEU A 11 12.97 11.14 -12.36
C LEU A 11 13.96 9.96 -12.33
N ALA A 12 15.03 10.10 -11.55
CA ALA A 12 15.86 8.96 -11.19
C ALA A 12 15.03 7.91 -10.43
N PRO A 13 15.42 6.63 -10.44
CA PRO A 13 14.69 5.57 -9.74
C PRO A 13 14.43 5.90 -8.25
N GLU A 14 15.39 6.49 -7.56
CA GLU A 14 15.31 6.86 -6.15
C GLU A 14 14.28 7.98 -5.91
N GLU A 15 14.29 8.99 -6.78
CA GLU A 15 13.33 10.10 -6.74
C GLU A 15 11.91 9.61 -7.03
N ARG A 16 11.76 8.65 -7.95
CA ARG A 16 10.48 8.02 -8.25
C ARG A 16 9.96 7.23 -7.05
N LEU A 17 10.82 6.48 -6.36
CA LEU A 17 10.46 5.76 -5.14
C LEU A 17 10.06 6.71 -4.01
N ALA A 18 10.82 7.80 -3.81
CA ALA A 18 10.49 8.83 -2.84
C ALA A 18 9.11 9.47 -3.14
N LEU A 19 8.86 9.81 -4.42
CA LEU A 19 7.57 10.35 -4.85
C LEU A 19 6.41 9.37 -4.59
N ILE A 20 6.60 8.07 -4.81
CA ILE A 20 5.58 7.05 -4.48
C ILE A 20 5.27 7.09 -2.97
N GLY A 21 6.29 7.22 -2.12
CA GLY A 21 6.13 7.38 -0.68
C GLY A 21 5.34 8.63 -0.30
N ASP A 22 5.72 9.78 -0.85
CA ASP A 22 5.04 11.06 -0.60
C ASP A 22 3.58 11.04 -1.05
N LEU A 23 3.31 10.46 -2.22
CA LEU A 23 1.96 10.28 -2.73
C LEU A 23 1.14 9.36 -1.81
N TRP A 24 1.73 8.26 -1.35
CA TRP A 24 1.07 7.35 -0.41
C TRP A 24 0.72 8.05 0.91
N ASP A 25 1.66 8.81 1.47
CA ASP A 25 1.48 9.56 2.70
C ASP A 25 0.42 10.67 2.55
N SER A 26 0.34 11.30 1.37
CA SER A 26 -0.70 12.29 1.09
C SER A 26 -2.11 11.69 1.16
N LEU A 27 -2.31 10.45 0.70
CA LEU A 27 -3.61 9.76 0.75
C LEU A 27 -4.01 9.43 2.19
N ARG A 28 -3.04 9.09 3.05
CA ARG A 28 -3.27 8.80 4.48
C ARG A 28 -3.86 10.00 5.23
N THR A 29 -3.60 11.23 4.78
CA THR A 29 -4.14 12.44 5.41
C THR A 29 -5.64 12.67 5.14
N LYS A 30 -6.22 11.95 4.17
CA LYS A 30 -7.63 12.09 3.75
C LYS A 30 -8.28 10.72 3.53
N PRO A 31 -8.39 9.89 4.58
CA PRO A 31 -8.95 8.55 4.45
C PRO A 31 -10.38 8.54 3.91
N GLU A 32 -11.16 9.60 4.15
CA GLU A 32 -12.52 9.77 3.65
C GLU A 32 -12.64 9.84 2.12
N VAL A 33 -11.54 10.15 1.42
CA VAL A 33 -11.50 10.18 -0.05
C VAL A 33 -11.43 8.76 -0.63
N LEU A 34 -10.94 7.79 0.16
CA LEU A 34 -10.85 6.40 -0.22
C LEU A 34 -12.17 5.69 0.09
N HIS A 35 -13.06 5.66 -0.90
CA HIS A 35 -14.31 4.90 -0.78
C HIS A 35 -14.03 3.39 -0.79
N ILE A 36 -14.23 2.75 0.36
CA ILE A 36 -14.23 1.29 0.49
C ILE A 36 -15.66 0.79 0.32
N SER A 37 -15.90 -0.09 -0.64
CA SER A 37 -17.20 -0.72 -0.81
C SER A 37 -17.51 -1.68 0.35
N PRO A 38 -18.79 -1.94 0.67
CA PRO A 38 -19.14 -2.91 1.71
C PRO A 38 -18.53 -4.30 1.49
N ALA A 39 -18.37 -4.72 0.23
CA ALA A 39 -17.74 -6.00 -0.11
C ALA A 39 -16.24 -6.01 0.23
N GLN A 40 -15.53 -4.90 -0.01
CA GLN A 40 -14.12 -4.77 0.35
C GLN A 40 -13.95 -4.72 1.88
N GLN A 41 -14.81 -3.97 2.58
CA GLN A 41 -14.78 -3.91 4.05
C GLN A 41 -14.93 -5.31 4.66
N LYS A 42 -15.92 -6.09 4.18
CA LYS A 42 -16.13 -7.47 4.64
C LYS A 42 -14.91 -8.38 4.44
N VAL A 43 -14.14 -8.18 3.36
CA VAL A 43 -12.90 -8.94 3.12
C VAL A 43 -11.80 -8.52 4.10
N LEU A 44 -11.70 -7.23 4.40
CA LEU A 44 -10.72 -6.72 5.37
C LEU A 44 -11.04 -7.25 6.77
N ASP A 45 -12.30 -7.15 7.20
CA ASP A 45 -12.75 -7.67 8.49
C ASP A 45 -12.45 -9.17 8.62
N ARG A 46 -12.81 -9.97 7.60
CA ARG A 46 -12.51 -11.41 7.59
C ARG A 46 -11.01 -11.71 7.72
N ARG A 47 -10.15 -10.93 7.05
CA ARG A 47 -8.70 -11.13 7.11
C ARG A 47 -8.10 -10.73 8.45
N LEU A 48 -8.68 -9.73 9.12
CA LEU A 48 -8.30 -9.36 10.48
C LEU A 48 -8.71 -10.47 11.45
N ASP A 49 -9.94 -11.00 11.33
CA ASP A 49 -10.40 -12.13 12.15
C ASP A 49 -9.52 -13.37 11.96
N GLU A 50 -9.16 -13.73 10.71
CA GLU A 50 -8.24 -14.82 10.40
C GLU A 50 -6.84 -14.60 11.03
N LEU A 51 -6.38 -13.35 11.11
CA LEU A 51 -5.10 -13.01 11.72
C LEU A 51 -5.17 -13.15 13.25
N ASP A 52 -6.24 -12.65 13.86
CA ASP A 52 -6.44 -12.67 15.31
C ASP A 52 -6.70 -14.09 15.84
N SER A 53 -7.35 -14.96 15.04
CA SER A 53 -7.55 -16.38 15.38
C SER A 53 -6.29 -17.23 15.18
N GLY A 54 -5.28 -16.72 14.46
CA GLY A 54 -4.08 -17.45 14.08
C GLY A 54 -4.26 -18.39 12.87
N ASP A 55 -5.40 -18.31 12.18
CA ASP A 55 -5.67 -19.08 10.97
C ASP A 55 -5.03 -18.48 9.71
N ALA A 56 -4.57 -17.23 9.80
CA ALA A 56 -3.91 -16.55 8.70
C ALA A 56 -2.54 -17.16 8.35
N ALA A 57 -2.31 -17.37 7.05
CA ALA A 57 -0.99 -17.70 6.53
C ALA A 57 -0.07 -16.46 6.61
N VAL A 58 0.72 -16.38 7.68
CA VAL A 58 1.71 -15.33 7.89
C VAL A 58 3.12 -15.83 7.61
N ILE A 59 3.96 -14.95 7.09
CA ILE A 59 5.41 -15.19 6.95
C ILE A 59 6.14 -14.03 7.61
N SER A 60 7.34 -14.30 8.13
CA SER A 60 8.17 -13.21 8.65
C SER A 60 8.61 -12.29 7.50
N TRP A 61 8.93 -11.04 7.84
CA TRP A 61 9.47 -10.10 6.85
C TRP A 61 10.79 -10.59 6.24
N ASP A 62 11.59 -11.32 7.02
CA ASP A 62 12.83 -11.92 6.53
C ASP A 62 12.57 -13.05 5.52
N ASP A 63 11.56 -13.88 5.75
CA ASP A 63 11.15 -14.92 4.80
C ASP A 63 10.56 -14.32 3.52
N ALA A 64 9.77 -13.25 3.65
CA ALA A 64 9.24 -12.51 2.51
C ALA A 64 10.35 -11.93 1.64
N LYS A 65 11.36 -11.28 2.25
CA LYS A 65 12.54 -10.77 1.54
C LYS A 65 13.35 -11.88 0.89
N ARG A 66 13.46 -13.05 1.53
CA ARG A 66 14.17 -14.20 0.97
C ARG A 66 13.50 -14.65 -0.33
N ARG A 67 12.17 -14.81 -0.31
CA ARG A 67 11.38 -15.20 -1.49
C ARG A 67 11.47 -14.23 -2.67
N LEU A 68 11.71 -12.94 -2.43
CA LEU A 68 11.86 -11.94 -3.50
C LEU A 68 13.25 -11.95 -4.15
N ARG A 69 14.23 -12.63 -3.54
CA ARG A 69 15.60 -12.75 -4.06
C ARG A 69 15.83 -14.03 -4.87
N ASP A 70 14.93 -14.99 -4.73
CA ASP A 70 14.87 -16.25 -5.49
C ASP A 70 14.11 -16.05 -6.80
#